data_AF-A0A087D244-F1
#
_entry.id   AF-A0A087D244-F1
#
_cell.length_a   1.000
_cell.length_b   1.000
_cell.length_c   1.000
_cell.angle_alpha   90.00
_cell.angle_beta   90.00
_cell.angle_gamma   90.00
#
_symmetry.space_group_name_H-M   'P 1'
#
loop_
_entity.id
_entity.type
_entity.pdbx_description
1 polymer ?
#
loop_
_entity_poly.entity_id
_entity_poly.type
_entity_poly.pdbx_seq_one_letter_code
_entity_poly.pdbx_strand_id
1 'polypeptide(L)' 'MRNLSATAFKPARKATGVKTVSASADNDDEWVKTSICMRRGQRRRLKRWAMDHDTTIQEVIESAVDAWID' A
#
# COMPACT_ATOMS: atom_id res chain seq x y z
N MET A 1 -36.58 11.07 18.61
CA MET A 1 -35.98 12.11 17.74
C MET A 1 -35.06 13.00 18.57
N ARG A 2 -33.74 12.89 18.40
CA ARG A 2 -32.73 13.80 18.97
C ARG A 2 -31.56 13.93 17.97
N ASN A 3 -31.70 14.90 17.08
CA ASN A 3 -30.69 15.84 16.57
C ASN A 3 -29.24 15.31 16.43
N LEU A 4 -28.94 14.60 15.35
CA LEU A 4 -27.56 14.47 14.85
C LEU A 4 -27.25 15.70 13.98
N SER A 5 -26.68 16.72 14.62
CA SER A 5 -26.22 17.97 14.02
C SER A 5 -25.28 17.73 12.84
N ALA A 6 -25.72 18.16 11.65
CA ALA A 6 -25.07 19.04 10.65
C ALA A 6 -23.53 19.17 10.56
N THR A 7 -22.73 18.21 11.01
CA THR A 7 -21.27 18.18 10.81
C THR A 7 -20.80 16.80 10.36
N ALA A 8 -21.55 16.19 9.44
CA ALA A 8 -21.04 15.04 8.69
C ALA A 8 -19.82 15.48 7.86
N PHE A 9 -18.71 14.75 8.01
CA PHE A 9 -17.49 14.97 7.24
C PHE A 9 -17.80 14.95 5.73
N LYS A 10 -17.61 16.10 5.06
CA LYS A 10 -17.73 16.24 3.61
C LYS A 10 -16.32 16.28 3.01
N PRO A 11 -15.87 15.25 2.27
CA PRO A 11 -14.57 15.32 1.61
C PRO A 11 -14.59 16.42 0.56
N ALA A 12 -13.74 17.43 0.74
CA ALA A 12 -13.78 18.70 -0.01
C ALA A 12 -13.15 18.66 -1.42
N ARG A 13 -12.63 17.51 -1.88
CA ARG A 13 -11.98 17.44 -3.19
C ARG A 13 -12.19 16.09 -3.85
N LYS A 14 -13.01 16.07 -4.91
CA LYS A 14 -12.83 15.06 -5.96
C LYS A 14 -11.51 15.39 -6.64
N ALA A 15 -10.57 14.45 -6.66
CA ALA A 15 -9.29 14.62 -7.34
C ALA A 15 -9.51 14.66 -8.87
N THR A 16 -9.91 15.81 -9.39
CA THR A 16 -9.83 16.10 -10.83
C THR A 16 -8.36 16.37 -11.16
N GLY A 17 -7.74 15.41 -11.86
CA GLY A 17 -6.37 15.57 -12.36
C GLY A 17 -5.33 14.65 -11.71
N VAL A 18 -5.63 13.36 -11.56
CA VAL A 18 -4.55 12.36 -11.46
C VAL A 18 -3.86 12.34 -12.82
N LYS A 19 -2.80 13.14 -12.96
CA LYS A 19 -1.86 12.97 -14.06
C LYS A 19 -1.15 11.65 -13.79
N THR A 20 -1.43 10.64 -14.61
CA THR A 20 -0.59 9.47 -14.70
C THR A 20 0.76 9.98 -15.17
N VAL A 21 1.72 10.11 -14.26
CA VAL A 21 3.11 10.29 -14.64
C VAL A 21 3.52 8.95 -15.24
N SER A 22 3.43 8.84 -16.57
CA SER A 22 4.15 7.82 -17.30
C SER A 22 5.63 8.21 -17.22
N ALA A 23 6.28 7.80 -16.13
CA ALA A 23 7.73 7.89 -16.02
C ALA A 23 8.29 6.86 -17.01
N SER A 24 8.79 7.36 -18.14
CA SER A 24 9.75 6.62 -18.94
C SER A 24 11.10 6.81 -18.26
N ALA A 25 11.40 6.00 -17.25
CA ALA A 25 12.76 5.90 -16.72
C ALA A 25 13.17 4.43 -16.80
N ASP A 26 14.09 4.16 -17.73
CA ASP A 26 14.79 2.90 -17.91
C ASP A 26 15.85 2.76 -16.80
N ASN A 27 15.37 2.75 -15.55
CA ASN A 27 16.19 2.61 -14.37
C ASN A 27 15.67 1.39 -13.62
N ASP A 28 16.45 0.30 -13.60
CA ASP A 28 16.10 -0.94 -12.92
C ASP A 28 15.85 -0.74 -11.41
N ASP A 29 16.30 0.40 -10.86
CA ASP A 29 16.09 0.80 -9.45
C ASP A 29 14.84 1.67 -9.22
N GLU A 30 13.99 1.92 -10.22
CA GLU A 30 12.77 2.70 -10.03
C GLU A 30 11.72 1.94 -9.20
N TRP A 31 11.13 2.61 -8.21
CA TRP A 31 10.08 2.04 -7.36
C TRP A 31 8.78 1.85 -8.15
N VAL A 32 8.54 0.61 -8.60
CA VAL A 32 7.31 0.24 -9.30
C VAL A 32 6.23 -0.23 -8.33
N LYS A 33 5.08 0.46 -8.34
CA LYS A 33 3.93 0.05 -7.52
C LYS A 33 3.26 -1.19 -8.11
N THR A 34 3.42 -2.31 -7.40
CA THR A 34 2.74 -3.57 -7.72
C THR A 34 1.56 -3.83 -6.78
N SER A 35 0.40 -4.17 -7.35
CA SER A 35 -0.80 -4.54 -6.57
C SER A 35 -0.99 -6.06 -6.58
N ILE A 36 -1.11 -6.66 -5.41
CA ILE A 36 -1.34 -8.11 -5.25
C ILE A 36 -2.57 -8.40 -4.40
N CYS A 37 -3.27 -9.48 -4.75
CA CYS A 37 -4.36 -10.02 -3.96
C CYS A 37 -3.82 -11.02 -2.93
N MET A 38 -4.15 -10.82 -1.66
CA MET A 38 -3.74 -11.72 -0.58
C MET A 38 -4.94 -12.22 0.21
N ARG A 39 -4.86 -13.45 0.72
CA ARG A 39 -5.79 -13.92 1.74
C ARG A 39 -5.69 -13.00 2.96
N ARG A 40 -6.83 -12.58 3.52
CA ARG A 40 -6.90 -11.67 4.68
C ARG A 40 -6.06 -12.16 5.87
N GLY A 41 -6.02 -13.48 6.10
CA GLY A 41 -5.18 -14.09 7.13
C GLY A 41 -3.69 -13.84 6.91
N GLN A 42 -3.20 -14.11 5.69
CA GLN A 42 -1.78 -13.94 5.34
C GLN A 42 -1.36 -12.47 5.40
N ARG A 43 -2.19 -11.56 4.90
CA ARG A 43 -1.90 -10.11 5.01
C ARG A 43 -1.76 -9.65 6.47
N ARG A 44 -2.57 -10.19 7.39
CA ARG A 44 -2.45 -9.87 8.83
C ARG A 44 -1.19 -10.45 9.44
N ARG A 45 -0.85 -11.70 9.10
CA ARG A 45 0.37 -12.34 9.58
C ARG A 45 1.61 -11.60 9.09
N LEU A 46 1.64 -11.19 7.83
CA LEU A 46 2.74 -10.41 7.25
C LEU A 46 2.94 -9.07 7.97
N LYS A 47 1.83 -8.36 8.25
CA LYS A 47 1.87 -7.12 9.06
C LYS A 47 2.44 -7.34 10.45
N ARG A 48 1.99 -8.41 11.12
CA ARG A 48 2.43 -8.74 12.47
C ARG A 48 3.93 -9.02 12.48
N TRP A 49 4.39 -9.86 11.55
CA TRP A 49 5.80 -10.19 11.40
C TRP A 49 6.66 -8.95 11.16
N ALA A 50 6.24 -8.08 10.24
CA ALA A 50 6.97 -6.83 9.97
C ALA A 50 7.09 -5.95 11.24
N MET A 51 6.02 -5.85 12.03
CA MET A 51 6.06 -5.14 13.32
C MET A 51 6.98 -5.80 14.35
N ASP A 52 6.94 -7.13 14.47
CA ASP A 52 7.72 -7.87 15.47
C ASP A 52 9.24 -7.83 15.14
N HIS A 53 9.60 -7.58 13.87
CA HIS A 53 10.98 -7.51 13.38
C HIS A 53 11.49 -6.09 13.09
N ASP A 54 10.70 -5.04 13.40
CA ASP A 54 11.00 -3.63 13.08
C ASP A 54 11.32 -3.39 11.60
N THR A 55 10.60 -4.06 10.71
CA THR A 55 10.72 -3.90 9.26
C THR A 55 9.41 -3.43 8.64
N THR A 56 9.49 -3.00 7.39
CA THR A 56 8.33 -2.72 6.55
C THR A 56 7.84 -3.99 5.88
N ILE A 57 6.54 -4.05 5.57
CA ILE A 57 5.95 -5.14 4.77
C ILE A 57 6.67 -5.29 3.43
N GLN A 58 7.18 -4.19 2.88
CA GLN A 58 7.87 -4.18 1.60
C GLN A 58 9.19 -4.94 1.68
N GLU A 59 10.05 -4.63 2.66
CA GLU A 59 11.31 -5.35 2.89
C GLU A 59 11.07 -6.85 3.14
N VAL A 60 9.96 -7.21 3.80
CA VAL A 60 9.60 -8.64 3.97
C VAL A 60 9.26 -9.29 2.63
N ILE A 61 8.53 -8.58 1.76
CA ILE A 61 8.15 -9.11 0.45
C ILE A 61 9.37 -9.21 -0.45
N GLU A 62 10.22 -8.19 -0.49
CA GLU A 62 11.48 -8.18 -1.25
C GLU A 62 12.37 -9.34 -0.81
N SER A 63 12.67 -9.47 0.49
CA SER A 63 13.46 -10.58 1.01
C SER A 63 12.86 -11.96 0.71
N ALA A 64 11.53 -12.10 0.72
CA ALA A 64 10.87 -13.35 0.39
C ALA A 64 10.87 -13.65 -1.12
N VAL A 65 10.88 -12.62 -1.96
CA VAL A 65 11.00 -12.75 -3.42
C VAL A 65 12.44 -13.14 -3.76
N ASP A 66 13.43 -12.43 -3.23
CA ASP A 66 14.86 -12.73 -3.42
C ASP A 66 15.15 -14.17 -3.00
N ALA A 67 14.73 -14.58 -1.79
CA ALA A 67 14.95 -15.93 -1.29
C ALA A 67 14.22 -17.05 -2.06
N TRP A 68 13.26 -16.72 -2.93
CA TRP A 68 12.51 -17.69 -3.72
C TRP A 68 12.95 -17.76 -5.18
N ILE A 69 13.39 -16.64 -5.75
CA ILE A 69 13.69 -16.51 -7.18
C ILE A 69 15.20 -16.46 -7.44
N ASP A 70 16.02 -15.99 -6.50
CA ASP A 70 17.49 -16.03 -6.58
C ASP A 70 18.07 -17.36 -6.07
#